data_AF-A0A2Z7AZX8-F1
#
_entry.id   AF-A0A2Z7AZX8-F1
#
_cell.length_a   1.000
_cell.length_b   1.000
_cell.length_c   1.000
_cell.angle_alpha   90.00
_cell.angle_beta   90.00
_cell.angle_gamma   90.00
#
_symmetry.space_group_name_H-M   'P 1'
#
loop_
_entity.id
_entity.type
_entity.pdbx_description
1 polymer ?
#
loop_
_entity_poly.entity_id
_entity_poly.type
_entity_poly.pdbx_seq_one_letter_code
_entity_poly.pdbx_strand_id
1 'polypeptide(L)'
;MKGNTAIAISAGAPEWVEKRRYEHTTEEKKKLNLDNVARDILYKTLDKNMFSKIKTCATAKEIWEKLIQICEGNDETKENKLTVAQQKYESMKMRDGETMEEFDEHFSAVVIELTSLGKEYNNRELALKVMPTLPRECDVKTMAMRESKDLNKLELHDLFANLKAYEFELETRSEAGPLTSQPTKALAATTSEQFSPNTSKSAEQLSNDAMSLFVKKFGKFLRRSYNPSFS
;
A
#
# COMPACT_ATOMS: atom_id res chain seq x y z
N MET A 1 -37.21 2.94 7.64
CA MET A 1 -38.61 2.81 7.15
C MET A 1 -39.50 2.44 8.32
N LYS A 2 -40.26 3.40 8.87
CA LYS A 2 -41.36 3.09 9.79
C LYS A 2 -42.48 2.47 8.95
N GLY A 3 -42.76 1.18 9.17
CA GLY A 3 -43.66 0.37 8.34
C GLY A 3 -45.13 0.41 8.78
N ASN A 4 -45.56 1.43 9.50
CA ASN A 4 -46.79 1.38 10.29
C ASN A 4 -47.57 2.72 10.31
N THR A 5 -47.58 3.41 9.17
CA THR A 5 -48.36 4.64 9.00
C THR A 5 -49.60 4.38 8.13
N ALA A 6 -50.77 4.74 8.65
CA ALA A 6 -52.01 4.84 7.87
C ALA A 6 -52.44 6.33 7.81
N ILE A 7 -52.95 6.75 6.65
CA ILE A 7 -53.47 8.11 6.44
C ILE A 7 -54.96 8.09 6.79
N ALA A 8 -55.36 8.87 7.80
CA ALA A 8 -56.76 9.16 8.05
C ALA A 8 -57.11 10.50 7.40
N ILE A 9 -58.19 10.53 6.61
CA ILE A 9 -58.74 11.78 6.05
C ILE A 9 -59.92 12.18 6.93
N SER A 10 -59.72 13.15 7.81
CA SER A 10 -60.83 13.86 8.45
C SER A 10 -60.62 15.35 8.19
N ALA A 11 -61.58 15.97 7.50
CA ALA A 11 -61.67 17.41 7.25
C ALA A 11 -60.41 18.09 6.69
N GLY A 12 -59.82 17.53 5.62
CA GLY A 12 -59.00 18.31 4.66
C GLY A 12 -57.49 18.35 4.90
N ALA A 13 -56.94 17.69 5.93
CA ALA A 13 -55.49 17.49 6.07
C ALA A 13 -55.17 16.02 6.39
N PRO A 14 -54.21 15.38 5.69
CA PRO A 14 -53.79 14.02 6.02
C PRO A 14 -53.03 13.99 7.35
N GLU A 15 -53.61 13.36 8.36
CA GLU A 15 -52.99 13.15 9.67
C GLU A 15 -52.43 11.72 9.76
N TRP A 16 -51.19 11.60 10.22
CA TRP A 16 -50.48 10.33 10.36
C TRP A 16 -50.85 9.66 11.68
N VAL A 17 -51.71 8.65 11.64
CA VAL A 17 -52.16 7.94 12.84
C VAL A 17 -51.49 6.57 12.91
N GLU A 18 -50.95 6.23 14.09
CA GLU A 18 -50.36 4.94 14.39
C GLU A 18 -51.43 3.84 14.42
N LYS A 19 -51.30 2.84 13.56
CA LYS A 19 -52.32 1.78 13.33
C LYS A 19 -52.51 0.93 14.60
N ARG A 20 -53.75 0.74 15.05
CA ARG A 20 -54.05 -0.03 16.29
C ARG A 20 -53.72 -1.52 16.12
N ARG A 21 -53.20 -2.14 17.20
CA ARG A 21 -52.69 -3.53 17.29
C ARG A 21 -53.61 -4.67 16.78
N TYR A 22 -54.88 -4.40 16.48
CA TYR A 22 -55.83 -5.40 15.99
C TYR A 22 -55.88 -5.54 14.46
N GLU A 23 -55.27 -4.62 13.70
CA GLU A 23 -55.23 -4.65 12.23
C GLU A 23 -53.95 -5.26 11.66
N HIS A 24 -53.09 -5.82 12.51
CA HIS A 24 -51.86 -6.48 12.05
C HIS A 24 -52.18 -7.76 11.29
N THR A 25 -51.71 -7.83 10.05
CA THR A 25 -51.70 -9.07 9.27
C THR A 25 -50.85 -10.12 9.99
N THR A 26 -51.12 -11.40 9.73
CA THR A 26 -50.38 -12.53 10.31
C THR A 26 -48.87 -12.42 10.04
N GLU A 27 -48.49 -11.79 8.94
CA GLU A 27 -47.09 -11.52 8.57
C GLU A 27 -46.44 -10.41 9.42
N GLU A 28 -47.14 -9.32 9.71
CA GLU A 28 -46.63 -8.25 10.57
C GLU A 28 -46.38 -8.74 12.00
N LYS A 29 -47.26 -9.59 12.53
CA LYS A 29 -47.09 -10.22 13.86
C LYS A 29 -45.86 -11.13 13.90
N LYS A 30 -45.63 -11.91 12.85
CA LYS A 30 -44.42 -12.75 12.73
C LYS A 30 -43.16 -11.91 12.69
N LYS A 31 -43.15 -10.81 11.92
CA LYS A 31 -42.01 -9.90 11.81
C LYS A 31 -41.67 -9.24 13.15
N LEU A 32 -42.67 -8.77 13.88
CA LEU A 32 -42.49 -8.21 15.24
C LEU A 32 -41.93 -9.25 16.21
N ASN A 33 -42.42 -10.49 16.15
CA ASN A 33 -41.90 -11.56 17.00
C ASN A 33 -40.41 -11.86 16.71
N LEU A 34 -40.04 -11.94 15.43
CA LEU A 34 -38.64 -12.15 15.04
C LEU A 34 -37.74 -10.98 15.46
N ASP A 35 -38.20 -9.74 15.32
CA ASP A 35 -37.46 -8.56 15.80
C ASP A 35 -37.25 -8.61 17.32
N ASN A 36 -38.28 -8.97 18.10
CA ASN A 36 -38.16 -9.14 19.55
C ASN A 36 -37.17 -10.24 19.95
N VAL A 37 -37.20 -11.38 19.26
CA VAL A 37 -36.24 -12.49 19.49
C VAL A 37 -34.82 -12.03 19.19
N ALA A 38 -34.61 -11.36 18.05
CA ALA A 38 -33.30 -10.83 17.67
C ALA A 38 -32.79 -9.79 18.69
N ARG A 39 -33.66 -8.90 19.17
CA ARG A 39 -33.33 -7.93 20.23
C ARG A 39 -32.90 -8.61 21.53
N ASP A 40 -33.63 -9.63 21.98
CA ASP A 40 -33.32 -10.36 23.21
C ASP A 40 -31.96 -11.06 23.13
N ILE A 41 -31.66 -11.69 21.98
CA ILE A 41 -30.35 -12.30 21.73
C ILE A 41 -29.26 -11.23 21.79
N LEU A 42 -29.42 -10.13 21.05
CA LEU A 42 -28.43 -9.04 21.04
C LEU A 42 -28.19 -8.51 22.45
N TYR A 43 -29.24 -8.23 23.23
CA TYR A 43 -29.07 -7.74 24.60
C TYR A 43 -28.36 -8.73 25.53
N LYS A 44 -28.61 -10.03 25.42
CA LYS A 44 -27.97 -11.06 26.26
C LYS A 44 -26.48 -11.22 25.96
N THR A 45 -26.06 -10.94 24.73
CA THR A 45 -24.66 -11.10 24.30
C THR A 45 -23.75 -9.92 24.68
N LEU A 46 -24.34 -8.80 25.11
CA LEU A 46 -23.60 -7.54 25.30
C LEU A 46 -23.24 -7.29 26.76
N ASP A 47 -22.10 -6.65 26.97
CA ASP A 47 -21.70 -6.18 28.29
C ASP A 47 -22.52 -4.95 28.72
N LYS A 48 -22.43 -4.60 30.01
CA LYS A 48 -23.19 -3.48 30.58
C LYS A 48 -22.86 -2.13 29.91
N ASN A 49 -21.60 -1.97 29.47
CA ASN A 49 -21.15 -0.76 28.80
C ASN A 49 -21.81 -0.61 27.43
N MET A 50 -21.74 -1.63 26.58
CA MET A 50 -22.33 -1.62 25.25
C MET A 50 -23.86 -1.52 25.30
N PHE A 51 -24.49 -2.28 26.21
CA PHE A 51 -25.94 -2.23 26.43
C PHE A 51 -26.42 -0.81 26.74
N SER A 52 -25.70 -0.06 27.58
CA SER A 52 -26.07 1.31 27.96
C SER A 52 -26.18 2.28 26.77
N LYS A 53 -25.41 2.01 25.70
CA LYS A 53 -25.35 2.84 24.48
C LYS A 53 -26.45 2.51 23.46
N ILE A 54 -26.96 1.29 23.48
CA ILE A 54 -27.96 0.78 22.51
C ILE A 54 -29.38 0.64 23.07
N LYS A 55 -29.57 0.78 24.40
CA LYS A 55 -30.87 0.58 25.07
C LYS A 55 -32.03 1.44 24.53
N THR A 56 -31.72 2.53 23.83
CA THR A 56 -32.71 3.44 23.24
C THR A 56 -33.19 3.01 21.84
N CYS A 57 -32.56 1.99 21.24
CA CYS A 57 -32.93 1.50 19.91
C CYS A 57 -34.25 0.70 19.98
N ALA A 58 -35.15 0.96 19.02
CA ALA A 58 -36.50 0.39 18.98
C ALA A 58 -36.57 -0.94 18.24
N THR A 59 -35.66 -1.19 17.30
CA THR A 59 -35.65 -2.42 16.47
C THR A 59 -34.33 -3.18 16.60
N ALA A 60 -34.32 -4.47 16.29
CA ALA A 60 -33.07 -5.27 16.23
C ALA A 60 -32.10 -4.68 15.20
N LYS A 61 -32.64 -4.19 14.08
CA LYS A 61 -31.88 -3.51 13.02
C LYS A 61 -31.14 -2.28 13.55
N GLU A 62 -31.84 -1.39 14.26
CA GLU A 62 -31.22 -0.19 14.85
C GLU A 62 -30.15 -0.53 15.90
N ILE A 63 -30.36 -1.61 16.67
CA ILE A 63 -29.33 -2.10 17.59
C ILE A 63 -28.09 -2.53 16.80
N TRP A 64 -28.27 -3.35 15.76
CA TRP A 64 -27.17 -3.87 14.94
C TRP A 64 -26.37 -2.74 14.26
N GLU A 65 -27.07 -1.79 13.64
CA GLU A 65 -26.44 -0.60 13.02
C GLU A 65 -25.64 0.22 14.04
N LYS A 66 -26.18 0.40 15.24
CA LYS A 66 -25.48 1.15 16.31
C LYS A 66 -24.30 0.37 16.89
N LEU A 67 -24.38 -0.96 16.96
CA LEU A 67 -23.26 -1.80 17.35
C LEU A 67 -22.11 -1.71 16.33
N ILE A 68 -22.43 -1.77 15.03
CA ILE A 68 -21.46 -1.53 13.97
C ILE A 68 -20.78 -0.16 14.18
N GLN A 69 -21.57 0.89 14.43
CA GLN A 69 -21.04 2.24 14.67
C GLN A 69 -20.14 2.32 15.91
N ILE A 70 -20.45 1.60 16.99
CA ILE A 70 -19.63 1.64 18.22
C ILE A 70 -18.35 0.82 18.05
N CYS A 71 -18.41 -0.32 17.37
CA CYS A 71 -17.27 -1.22 17.18
C CYS A 71 -16.31 -0.72 16.09
N GLU A 72 -16.83 -0.21 14.97
CA GLU A 72 -16.02 0.23 13.83
C GLU A 72 -15.72 1.75 13.87
N GLY A 73 -16.39 2.50 14.75
CA GLY A 73 -16.40 3.97 14.77
C GLY A 73 -17.56 4.55 13.96
N ASN A 74 -17.93 5.82 14.23
CA ASN A 74 -18.88 6.53 13.37
C ASN A 74 -18.27 6.75 11.97
N ASP A 75 -19.12 6.94 10.96
CA ASP A 75 -18.65 7.16 9.57
C ASP A 75 -17.62 8.30 9.48
N GLU A 76 -17.79 9.34 10.31
CA GLU A 76 -16.83 10.44 10.48
C GLU A 76 -15.44 9.98 10.96
N THR A 77 -15.35 9.02 11.88
CA THR A 77 -14.07 8.45 12.31
C THR A 77 -13.40 7.66 11.18
N LYS A 78 -14.18 6.92 10.39
CA LYS A 78 -13.65 6.19 9.22
C LYS A 78 -13.15 7.17 8.16
N GLU A 79 -13.92 8.22 7.88
CA GLU A 79 -13.56 9.27 6.93
C GLU A 79 -12.32 10.05 7.38
N ASN A 80 -12.20 10.36 8.67
CA ASN A 80 -11.01 10.99 9.24
C ASN A 80 -9.78 10.08 9.12
N LYS A 81 -9.89 8.78 9.45
CA LYS A 81 -8.80 7.81 9.26
C LYS A 81 -8.36 7.73 7.79
N LEU A 82 -9.34 7.66 6.89
CA LEU A 82 -9.08 7.64 5.45
C LEU A 82 -8.37 8.92 4.99
N THR A 83 -8.79 10.08 5.48
CA THR A 83 -8.17 11.36 5.16
C THR A 83 -6.73 11.42 5.65
N VAL A 84 -6.46 10.99 6.88
CA VAL A 84 -5.10 10.93 7.46
C VAL A 84 -4.21 9.97 6.67
N ALA A 85 -4.70 8.76 6.37
CA ALA A 85 -3.97 7.78 5.59
C ALA A 85 -3.68 8.29 4.16
N GLN A 86 -4.65 8.97 3.53
CA GLN A 86 -4.46 9.57 2.21
C GLN A 86 -3.44 10.70 2.26
N GLN A 87 -3.47 11.57 3.27
CA GLN A 87 -2.46 12.61 3.45
C GLN A 87 -1.07 12.01 3.63
N LYS A 88 -0.95 10.96 4.43
CA LYS A 88 0.30 10.22 4.61
C LYS A 88 0.80 9.71 3.27
N TYR A 89 -0.03 8.99 2.51
CA TYR A 89 0.27 8.51 1.16
C TYR A 89 0.70 9.64 0.22
N GLU A 90 0.01 10.78 0.24
CA GLU A 90 0.37 11.89 -0.63
C GLU A 90 1.72 12.51 -0.29
N SER A 91 2.03 12.60 1.00
CA SER A 91 3.28 13.14 1.54
C SER A 91 4.48 12.17 1.47
N MET A 92 4.26 10.92 1.08
CA MET A 92 5.29 9.89 0.98
C MET A 92 6.45 10.36 0.10
N LYS A 93 7.65 10.32 0.68
CA LYS A 93 8.93 10.52 0.00
C LYS A 93 9.98 9.67 0.70
N MET A 94 10.88 9.10 -0.08
CA MET A 94 12.04 8.41 0.48
C MET A 94 12.90 9.43 1.23
N ARG A 95 13.27 9.11 2.46
CA ARG A 95 14.03 9.99 3.36
C ARG A 95 15.52 9.91 3.03
N ASP A 96 16.26 10.97 3.39
CA ASP A 96 17.72 10.96 3.23
C ASP A 96 18.34 9.86 4.12
N GLY A 97 19.10 8.95 3.50
CA GLY A 97 19.75 7.83 4.20
C GLY A 97 18.84 6.64 4.50
N GLU A 98 17.56 6.70 4.11
CA GLU A 98 16.67 5.54 4.10
C GLU A 98 17.06 4.59 2.95
N THR A 99 17.00 3.28 3.20
CA THR A 99 17.25 2.26 2.18
C THR A 99 15.99 2.03 1.33
N MET A 100 16.14 1.54 0.10
CA MET A 100 14.99 1.17 -0.73
C MET A 100 14.09 0.10 -0.07
N GLU A 101 14.65 -0.78 0.77
CA GLU A 101 13.89 -1.78 1.54
C GLU A 101 12.98 -1.12 2.58
N GLU A 102 13.52 -0.22 3.40
CA GLU A 102 12.74 0.54 4.39
C GLU A 102 11.67 1.39 3.72
N PHE A 103 11.96 1.96 2.53
CA PHE A 103 11.00 2.72 1.75
C PHE A 103 9.84 1.85 1.23
N ASP A 104 10.15 0.67 0.69
CA ASP A 104 9.16 -0.32 0.26
C ASP A 104 8.25 -0.74 1.42
N GLU A 105 8.81 -1.09 2.59
CA GLU A 105 8.04 -1.53 3.75
C GLU A 105 7.00 -0.51 4.19
N HIS A 106 7.40 0.76 4.36
CA HIS A 106 6.47 1.76 4.85
C HIS A 106 5.51 2.26 3.75
N PHE A 107 5.90 2.24 2.46
CA PHE A 107 4.99 2.49 1.34
C PHE A 107 3.90 1.43 1.28
N SER A 108 4.31 0.15 1.31
CA SER A 108 3.41 -0.99 1.33
C SER A 108 2.46 -0.95 2.53
N ALA A 109 2.96 -0.59 3.71
CA ALA A 109 2.12 -0.44 4.90
C ALA A 109 1.01 0.61 4.73
N VAL A 110 1.31 1.76 4.11
CA VAL A 110 0.32 2.82 3.85
C VAL A 110 -0.70 2.39 2.79
N VAL A 111 -0.27 1.70 1.73
CA VAL A 111 -1.19 1.15 0.72
C VAL A 111 -2.13 0.13 1.34
N ILE A 112 -1.63 -0.78 2.17
CA ILE A 112 -2.44 -1.77 2.90
C ILE A 112 -3.45 -1.08 3.82
N GLU A 113 -3.03 -0.04 4.55
CA GLU A 113 -3.92 0.75 5.41
C GLU A 113 -5.06 1.38 4.59
N LEU A 114 -4.75 1.99 3.45
CA LEU A 114 -5.74 2.60 2.55
C LEU A 114 -6.69 1.56 1.93
N THR A 115 -6.18 0.40 1.53
CA THR A 115 -7.01 -0.69 1.01
C THR A 115 -7.93 -1.26 2.08
N SER A 116 -7.48 -1.34 3.34
CA SER A 116 -8.34 -1.73 4.46
C SER A 116 -9.47 -0.72 4.73
N LEU A 117 -9.29 0.53 4.33
CA LEU A 117 -10.29 1.60 4.41
C LEU A 117 -11.15 1.73 3.14
N GLY A 118 -11.01 0.79 2.19
CA GLY A 118 -11.82 0.72 0.97
C GLY A 118 -11.28 1.50 -0.23
N LYS A 119 -10.01 1.93 -0.21
CA LYS A 119 -9.33 2.50 -1.39
C LYS A 119 -8.61 1.43 -2.19
N GLU A 120 -8.99 1.28 -3.45
CA GLU A 120 -8.29 0.42 -4.38
C GLU A 120 -7.32 1.24 -5.22
N TYR A 121 -6.13 0.69 -5.44
CA TYR A 121 -5.14 1.26 -6.35
C TYR A 121 -4.80 0.23 -7.42
N ASN A 122 -4.72 0.68 -8.67
CA ASN A 122 -4.17 -0.15 -9.72
C ASN A 122 -2.64 -0.04 -9.77
N ASN A 123 -2.01 -1.03 -10.40
CA ASN A 123 -0.55 -1.11 -10.56
C ASN A 123 0.05 0.18 -11.14
N ARG A 124 -0.63 0.79 -12.11
CA ARG A 124 -0.16 2.02 -12.75
C ARG A 124 -0.15 3.20 -11.78
N GLU A 125 -1.20 3.36 -10.97
CA GLU A 125 -1.29 4.42 -9.96
C GLU A 125 -0.18 4.30 -8.92
N LEU A 126 0.06 3.09 -8.40
CA LEU A 126 1.12 2.83 -7.44
C LEU A 126 2.50 3.11 -8.06
N ALA A 127 2.75 2.62 -9.28
CA ALA A 127 4.02 2.87 -9.96
C ALA A 127 4.27 4.36 -10.23
N LEU A 128 3.24 5.08 -10.66
CA LEU A 128 3.30 6.52 -10.87
C LEU A 128 3.44 7.30 -9.57
N LYS A 129 3.00 6.74 -8.44
CA LYS A 129 3.22 7.33 -7.12
C LYS A 129 4.64 7.11 -6.62
N VAL A 130 5.18 5.90 -6.77
CA VAL A 130 6.53 5.56 -6.27
C VAL A 130 7.60 6.31 -7.04
N MET A 131 7.59 6.28 -8.37
CA MET A 131 8.70 6.80 -9.20
C MET A 131 9.14 8.24 -8.88
N PRO A 132 8.23 9.22 -8.67
CA PRO A 132 8.61 10.60 -8.35
C PRO A 132 9.02 10.83 -6.88
N THR A 133 8.79 9.85 -6.01
CA THR A 133 9.05 9.95 -4.57
C THR A 133 10.44 9.43 -4.18
N LEU A 134 11.16 8.87 -5.16
CA LEU A 134 12.50 8.33 -5.01
C LEU A 134 13.58 9.43 -5.12
N PRO A 135 14.79 9.16 -4.62
CA PRO A 135 15.95 10.04 -4.78
C PRO A 135 16.36 10.22 -6.25
N ARG A 136 17.04 11.32 -6.57
CA ARG A 136 17.42 11.71 -7.94
C ARG A 136 18.29 10.67 -8.64
N GLU A 137 19.05 9.90 -7.85
CA GLU A 137 19.90 8.81 -8.32
C GLU A 137 19.07 7.75 -9.08
N CYS A 138 17.80 7.60 -8.74
CA CYS A 138 16.85 6.69 -9.36
C CYS A 138 16.17 7.25 -10.62
N ASP A 139 16.30 8.55 -10.94
CA ASP A 139 15.58 9.21 -12.04
C ASP A 139 15.82 8.52 -13.39
N VAL A 140 17.07 8.12 -13.66
CA VAL A 140 17.42 7.45 -14.93
C VAL A 140 16.69 6.11 -15.05
N LYS A 141 16.64 5.34 -13.96
CA LYS A 141 15.97 4.03 -13.93
C LYS A 141 14.46 4.17 -14.05
N THR A 142 13.85 5.10 -13.31
CA THR A 142 12.41 5.33 -13.33
C THR A 142 11.93 5.84 -14.69
N MET A 143 12.69 6.71 -15.35
CA MET A 143 12.41 7.16 -16.72
C MET A 143 12.48 6.01 -17.73
N ALA A 144 13.55 5.21 -17.70
CA ALA A 144 13.67 4.05 -18.58
C ALA A 144 12.53 3.05 -18.37
N MET A 145 12.10 2.82 -17.12
CA MET A 145 10.96 1.94 -16.81
C MET A 145 9.64 2.50 -17.34
N ARG A 146 9.42 3.82 -17.27
CA ARG A 146 8.23 4.48 -17.81
C ARG A 146 8.13 4.33 -19.33
N GLU A 147 9.25 4.34 -20.03
CA GLU A 147 9.31 4.23 -21.49
C GLU A 147 9.25 2.78 -21.98
N SER A 148 9.83 1.84 -21.23
CA SER A 148 10.00 0.45 -21.69
C SER A 148 9.01 -0.56 -21.12
N LYS A 149 8.37 -0.27 -19.97
CA LYS A 149 7.48 -1.22 -19.29
C LYS A 149 6.01 -0.80 -19.40
N ASP A 150 5.13 -1.78 -19.51
CA ASP A 150 3.69 -1.58 -19.34
C ASP A 150 3.35 -1.43 -17.86
N LEU A 151 3.17 -0.18 -17.41
CA LEU A 151 2.88 0.12 -16.00
C LEU A 151 1.57 -0.49 -15.49
N ASN A 152 0.64 -0.88 -16.36
CA ASN A 152 -0.59 -1.55 -15.93
C ASN A 152 -0.34 -2.98 -15.46
N LYS A 153 0.73 -3.61 -15.96
CA LYS A 153 1.13 -4.99 -15.63
C LYS A 153 2.29 -5.05 -14.64
N LEU A 154 2.87 -3.90 -14.29
CA LEU A 154 3.99 -3.82 -13.37
C LEU A 154 3.49 -3.83 -11.92
N GLU A 155 3.55 -4.99 -11.27
CA GLU A 155 3.19 -5.11 -9.85
C GLU A 155 4.13 -4.31 -8.95
N LEU A 156 3.62 -3.87 -7.80
CA LEU A 156 4.38 -3.05 -6.84
C LEU A 156 5.67 -3.76 -6.38
N HIS A 157 5.57 -5.07 -6.11
CA HIS A 157 6.72 -5.89 -5.74
C HIS A 157 7.80 -5.89 -6.84
N ASP A 158 7.41 -6.05 -8.11
CA ASP A 158 8.35 -6.06 -9.23
C ASP A 158 9.00 -4.69 -9.45
N LEU A 159 8.25 -3.62 -9.23
CA LEU A 159 8.78 -2.26 -9.24
C LEU A 159 9.89 -2.11 -8.19
N PHE A 160 9.61 -2.44 -6.94
CA PHE A 160 10.60 -2.34 -5.87
C PHE A 160 11.78 -3.29 -6.06
N ALA A 161 11.56 -4.52 -6.54
CA ALA A 161 12.65 -5.44 -6.87
C ALA A 161 13.60 -4.85 -7.95
N ASN A 162 13.06 -4.20 -8.97
CA ASN A 162 13.87 -3.53 -10.00
C ASN A 162 14.64 -2.32 -9.47
N LEU A 163 14.05 -1.58 -8.52
CA LEU A 163 14.67 -0.41 -7.90
C LEU A 163 15.79 -0.83 -6.94
N LYS A 164 15.56 -1.83 -6.09
CA LYS A 164 16.57 -2.43 -5.19
C LYS A 164 17.76 -2.97 -5.97
N ALA A 165 17.52 -3.65 -7.09
CA ALA A 165 18.60 -4.13 -7.97
C ALA A 165 19.45 -2.99 -8.53
N TYR A 166 18.81 -1.87 -8.92
CA TYR A 166 19.51 -0.70 -9.44
C TYR A 166 20.27 0.07 -8.34
N GLU A 167 19.70 0.20 -7.15
CA GLU A 167 20.39 0.76 -5.97
C GLU A 167 21.67 -0.02 -5.66
N PHE A 168 21.59 -1.36 -5.68
CA PHE A 168 22.76 -2.22 -5.50
C PHE A 168 23.84 -1.98 -6.58
N GLU A 169 23.45 -1.84 -7.85
CA GLU A 169 24.39 -1.52 -8.94
C GLU A 169 25.08 -0.17 -8.73
N LEU A 170 24.34 0.87 -8.31
CA LEU A 170 24.89 2.20 -8.02
C LEU A 170 25.92 2.15 -6.88
N GLU A 171 25.61 1.45 -5.79
CA GLU A 171 26.52 1.29 -4.66
C GLU A 171 27.82 0.59 -5.11
N THR A 172 27.71 -0.46 -5.94
CA THR A 172 28.89 -1.16 -6.45
C THR A 172 29.78 -0.31 -7.37
N ARG A 173 29.20 0.69 -8.04
CA ARG A 173 29.91 1.65 -8.90
C ARG A 173 30.55 2.78 -8.11
N SER A 174 29.93 3.19 -7.01
CA SER A 174 30.46 4.21 -6.09
C SER A 174 31.69 3.69 -5.31
N GLU A 175 31.65 2.44 -4.84
CA GLU A 175 32.80 1.80 -4.18
C GLU A 175 33.95 1.44 -5.14
N ALA A 176 33.64 1.26 -6.43
CA ALA A 176 34.64 1.18 -7.48
C ALA A 176 35.10 2.62 -7.82
N GLY A 177 35.94 3.20 -6.96
CA GLY A 177 36.54 4.51 -7.19
C GLY A 177 37.05 4.67 -8.63
N PRO A 178 37.07 5.91 -9.17
CA PRO A 178 37.23 6.17 -10.60
C PRO A 178 38.36 5.32 -11.15
N LEU A 179 38.01 4.40 -12.06
CA LEU A 179 38.99 3.69 -12.86
C LEU A 179 39.85 4.75 -13.52
N THR A 180 41.04 4.89 -12.96
CA THR A 180 42.23 5.57 -13.46
C THR A 180 42.01 6.27 -14.78
N SER A 181 42.06 7.61 -14.74
CA SER A 181 42.39 8.48 -15.86
C SER A 181 43.14 7.71 -16.95
N GLN A 182 42.46 7.40 -18.05
CA GLN A 182 43.16 7.22 -19.32
C GLN A 182 43.83 8.57 -19.59
N PRO A 183 45.17 8.67 -19.62
CA PRO A 183 45.77 9.88 -20.15
C PRO A 183 45.43 9.88 -21.64
N THR A 184 44.59 10.82 -22.05
CA THR A 184 44.39 11.18 -23.45
C THR A 184 45.74 11.63 -23.98
N LYS A 185 46.58 10.68 -24.44
CA LYS A 185 47.75 11.00 -25.23
C LYS A 185 47.23 11.49 -26.57
N ALA A 186 47.27 12.80 -26.75
CA ALA A 186 47.11 13.44 -28.04
C ALA A 186 48.04 12.75 -29.04
N LEU A 187 47.46 12.13 -30.07
CA LEU A 187 48.21 11.51 -31.16
C LEU A 187 48.48 12.61 -32.20
N ALA A 188 49.66 13.20 -32.14
CA ALA A 188 50.21 13.93 -33.28
C ALA A 188 50.53 12.91 -34.38
N ALA A 189 49.92 13.05 -35.55
CA ALA A 189 50.16 12.20 -36.69
C ALA A 189 51.52 12.55 -37.32
N THR A 190 52.47 11.62 -37.25
CA THR A 190 53.56 11.54 -38.24
C THR A 190 53.90 10.07 -38.46
N THR A 191 53.45 9.58 -39.62
CA THR A 191 53.99 8.55 -40.52
C THR A 191 54.82 7.37 -39.95
N SER A 192 54.26 6.16 -40.16
CA SER A 192 54.90 4.86 -40.53
C SER A 192 55.96 4.24 -39.61
N GLU A 193 55.65 3.10 -38.99
CA GLU A 193 56.09 1.75 -39.45
C GLU A 193 55.55 0.65 -38.50
N GLN A 194 55.41 -0.56 -39.05
CA GLN A 194 54.85 -1.77 -38.43
C GLN A 194 55.80 -2.41 -37.40
N PHE A 195 55.26 -3.08 -36.36
CA PHE A 195 55.53 -4.49 -35.98
C PHE A 195 54.79 -4.84 -34.65
N SER A 196 54.08 -5.98 -34.65
CA SER A 196 53.32 -6.63 -33.55
C SER A 196 54.14 -7.80 -32.95
N PRO A 197 53.65 -8.62 -31.97
CA PRO A 197 52.72 -8.43 -30.84
C PRO A 197 53.21 -9.11 -29.52
N ASN A 198 52.49 -8.93 -28.38
CA ASN A 198 52.11 -9.98 -27.40
C ASN A 198 51.77 -9.37 -26.02
N THR A 199 50.49 -9.39 -25.63
CA THR A 199 49.98 -9.99 -24.38
C THR A 199 48.45 -9.89 -24.44
N SER A 200 47.80 -10.82 -25.14
CA SER A 200 46.35 -10.97 -25.03
C SER A 200 46.04 -11.65 -23.69
N LYS A 201 45.44 -10.92 -22.75
CA LYS A 201 44.80 -11.56 -21.60
C LYS A 201 43.65 -12.41 -22.14
N SER A 202 43.74 -13.73 -21.97
CA SER A 202 42.69 -14.67 -22.37
C SER A 202 41.38 -14.34 -21.66
N ALA A 203 40.26 -14.50 -22.37
CA ALA A 203 38.91 -14.29 -21.86
C ALA A 203 38.60 -15.13 -20.61
N GLU A 204 39.26 -16.28 -20.44
CA GLU A 204 39.13 -17.14 -19.27
C GLU A 204 39.67 -16.48 -17.98
N GLN A 205 40.74 -15.68 -18.09
CA GLN A 205 41.32 -14.96 -16.95
C GLN A 205 40.41 -13.80 -16.51
N LEU A 206 39.81 -13.09 -17.48
CA LEU A 206 38.83 -12.03 -17.21
C LEU A 206 37.54 -12.58 -16.59
N SER A 207 37.09 -13.74 -17.05
CA SER A 207 35.92 -14.43 -16.49
C SER A 207 36.14 -14.90 -15.05
N ASN A 208 37.30 -15.49 -14.75
CA ASN A 208 37.64 -15.93 -13.39
C ASN A 208 37.77 -14.76 -12.40
N ASP A 209 38.35 -13.63 -12.83
CA ASP A 209 38.44 -12.44 -11.98
C ASP A 209 37.07 -11.82 -11.73
N ALA A 210 36.20 -11.77 -12.76
CA ALA A 210 34.81 -11.35 -12.62
C ALA A 210 34.00 -12.26 -11.68
N MET A 211 34.16 -13.58 -11.79
CA MET A 211 33.51 -14.56 -10.90
C MET A 211 34.03 -14.46 -9.45
N SER A 212 35.33 -14.24 -9.26
CA SER A 212 35.94 -14.02 -7.95
C SER A 212 35.40 -12.76 -7.27
N LEU A 213 35.27 -11.67 -8.04
CA LEU A 213 34.68 -10.42 -7.58
C LEU A 213 33.19 -10.60 -7.21
N PHE A 214 32.44 -11.34 -8.01
CA PHE A 214 31.03 -11.66 -7.73
C PHE A 214 30.88 -12.45 -6.43
N VAL A 215 31.63 -13.54 -6.25
CA VAL A 215 31.58 -14.38 -5.04
C VAL A 215 31.97 -13.59 -3.79
N LYS A 216 33.02 -12.76 -3.87
CA LYS A 216 33.49 -11.94 -2.75
C LYS A 216 32.49 -10.83 -2.38
N LYS A 217 31.81 -10.24 -3.35
CA LYS A 217 30.76 -9.23 -3.12
C LYS A 217 29.47 -9.84 -2.59
N PHE A 218 29.04 -10.98 -3.14
CA PHE A 218 27.87 -11.71 -2.66
C PHE A 218 28.05 -12.17 -1.19
N GLY A 219 29.26 -12.62 -0.83
CA GLY A 219 29.60 -12.94 0.55
C GLY A 219 29.56 -11.76 1.52
N LYS A 220 29.87 -10.53 1.06
CA LYS A 220 29.70 -9.31 1.87
C LYS A 220 28.23 -8.95 2.06
N PHE A 221 27.41 -9.07 1.02
CA PHE A 221 25.97 -8.82 1.08
C PHE A 221 25.29 -9.74 2.10
N LEU A 222 25.55 -11.05 2.03
CA LEU A 222 25.01 -12.02 2.99
C LEU A 222 25.45 -11.72 4.43
N ARG A 223 26.67 -11.23 4.64
CA ARG A 223 27.15 -10.85 5.98
C ARG A 223 26.47 -9.59 6.52
N ARG A 224 25.95 -8.73 5.63
CA ARG A 224 25.24 -7.51 6.00
C ARG A 224 23.76 -7.76 6.27
N SER A 225 23.15 -8.72 5.56
CA SER A 225 21.76 -9.13 5.80
C SER A 225 21.57 -10.08 6.99
N TYR A 226 22.61 -10.81 7.41
CA TYR A 226 22.54 -11.75 8.56
C TYR A 226 23.13 -11.23 9.88
N ASN A 227 23.49 -9.95 9.98
CA ASN A 227 23.84 -9.33 11.26
C ASN A 227 22.68 -8.48 11.78
N PRO A 228 21.74 -9.04 12.56
CA PRO A 228 20.94 -8.21 13.45
C PRO A 228 21.90 -7.73 14.54
N SER A 229 22.37 -6.50 14.41
CA SER A 229 23.10 -5.84 15.49
C SER A 229 22.17 -5.71 16.69
N PHE A 230 22.26 -6.66 17.63
CA PHE A 230 21.93 -6.40 19.01
C PHE A 230 22.99 -5.45 19.58
N SER A 231 22.61 -4.20 19.73
CA SER A 231 23.16 -3.27 20.72
C SER A 231 22.10 -2.24 21.05
#